data_AF-A0A5K1CTK0-F1
#
_entry.id   AF-A0A5K1CTK0-F1
#
_cell.length_a   1.000
_cell.length_b   1.000
_cell.length_c   1.000
_cell.angle_alpha   90.00
_cell.angle_beta   90.00
_cell.angle_gamma   90.00
#
_symmetry.space_group_name_H-M   'P 1'
#
loop_
_entity.id
_entity.type
_entity.pdbx_description
1 polymer ?
#
loop_
_entity_poly.entity_id
_entity_poly.type
_entity_poly.pdbx_seq_one_letter_code
_entity_poly.pdbx_strand_id
1 'polypeptide(L)'
;TEFQAPCRTKKYPREIPPLPWYRRTIPQMAMAGFLPFSAIYIELYYIFASVWGHKIYTIYSILFIVFIILIIVTAFITVALTYFQLAVEDHEWWW
;
A
#
# COMPACT_ATOMS: atom_id res chain seq x y z
N THR A 1 -45.65 -5.26 -12.91
CA THR A 1 -45.06 -4.28 -11.99
C THR A 1 -43.66 -4.01 -12.47
N GLU A 2 -43.42 -2.89 -13.12
CA GLU A 2 -42.11 -2.52 -13.67
C GLU A 2 -41.15 -2.22 -12.51
N PHE A 3 -39.95 -2.80 -12.54
CA PHE A 3 -38.94 -2.59 -11.52
C PHE A 3 -38.34 -1.18 -11.66
N GLN A 4 -38.72 -0.28 -10.76
CA GLN A 4 -38.22 1.09 -10.74
C GLN A 4 -36.91 1.15 -9.96
N ALA A 5 -35.79 1.11 -10.69
CA ALA A 5 -34.47 1.23 -10.08
C ALA A 5 -34.32 2.62 -9.40
N PRO A 6 -33.79 2.68 -8.17
CA PRO A 6 -33.68 3.92 -7.39
C PRO A 6 -32.68 4.93 -7.97
N CYS A 7 -31.87 4.53 -8.97
CA CYS A 7 -30.78 5.31 -9.51
C CYS A 7 -30.80 5.28 -11.05
N ARG A 8 -30.68 6.44 -11.70
CA ARG A 8 -30.55 6.54 -13.15
C ARG A 8 -29.13 6.13 -13.58
N THR A 9 -28.97 4.92 -14.10
CA THR A 9 -27.70 4.46 -14.66
C THR A 9 -27.39 5.18 -15.98
N LYS A 10 -26.16 5.69 -16.13
CA LYS A 10 -25.68 6.22 -17.42
C LYS A 10 -25.36 5.04 -18.33
N LYS A 11 -25.80 5.10 -19.59
CA LYS A 11 -25.56 4.06 -20.61
C LYS A 11 -24.11 3.97 -21.11
N TYR A 12 -23.32 5.02 -20.88
CA TYR A 12 -21.92 5.10 -21.29
C TYR A 12 -21.00 5.21 -20.07
N PRO A 13 -19.90 4.45 -20.02
CA PRO A 13 -18.86 4.62 -19.02
C PRO A 13 -18.26 6.02 -19.15
N ARG A 14 -17.92 6.64 -18.02
CA ARG A 14 -17.31 7.97 -18.00
C ARG A 14 -15.88 7.86 -18.51
N GLU A 15 -15.43 8.79 -19.34
CA GLU A 15 -14.03 8.77 -19.80
C GLU A 15 -13.08 8.93 -18.60
N ILE A 16 -12.11 8.01 -18.48
CA ILE A 16 -11.09 8.05 -17.43
C ILE A 16 -10.15 9.22 -17.77
N PRO A 17 -9.97 10.20 -16.86
CA PRO A 17 -9.09 11.33 -17.15
C PRO A 17 -7.66 10.84 -17.41
N PRO A 18 -6.90 11.49 -18.31
CA PRO A 18 -5.51 11.12 -18.55
C PRO A 18 -4.68 11.39 -17.29
N LEU A 19 -4.29 10.33 -16.58
CA LEU A 19 -3.41 10.44 -15.42
C LEU A 19 -1.95 10.66 -15.86
N PRO A 20 -1.22 11.60 -15.23
CA PRO A 20 0.21 11.74 -15.47
C PRO A 20 0.97 10.46 -15.08
N TRP A 21 2.11 10.21 -15.72
CA TRP A 21 2.83 8.93 -15.69
C TRP A 21 3.08 8.37 -14.27
N TYR A 22 3.38 9.22 -13.30
CA TYR A 22 3.66 8.85 -11.90
C TYR A 22 2.43 8.37 -11.14
N ARG A 23 1.24 8.63 -11.69
CA ARG A 23 -0.06 8.34 -11.09
C ARG A 23 -0.66 7.05 -11.65
N ARG A 24 0.05 6.35 -12.53
CA ARG A 24 -0.33 5.02 -13.02
C ARG A 24 -0.13 3.96 -11.93
N THR A 25 -0.95 2.91 -11.98
CA THR A 25 -1.01 1.81 -11.01
C THR A 25 0.35 1.17 -10.75
N ILE A 26 1.11 0.86 -11.81
CA ILE A 26 2.41 0.17 -11.71
C ILE A 26 3.47 1.01 -10.97
N PRO A 27 3.77 2.27 -11.37
CA PRO A 27 4.74 3.08 -10.65
C PRO A 27 4.30 3.40 -9.21
N GLN A 28 3.00 3.57 -8.94
CA GLN A 28 2.49 3.74 -7.58
C GLN A 28 2.71 2.50 -6.71
N MET A 29 2.46 1.29 -7.25
CA MET A 29 2.74 0.04 -6.55
C MET A 29 4.24 -0.12 -6.24
N ALA A 30 5.12 0.22 -7.19
CA ALA A 30 6.56 0.15 -6.99
C ALA A 30 7.05 1.14 -5.92
N MET A 31 6.58 2.39 -5.96
CA MET A 31 6.92 3.40 -4.95
C MET A 31 6.42 3.01 -3.55
N ALA A 32 5.23 2.42 -3.47
CA ALA A 32 4.67 1.99 -2.21
C ALA A 32 5.37 0.77 -1.62
N GLY A 33 5.91 -0.13 -2.43
CA GLY A 33 6.70 -1.28 -1.99
C GLY A 33 8.10 -0.90 -1.50
N PHE A 34 8.67 0.22 -1.97
CA PHE A 34 10.01 0.67 -1.58
C PHE A 34 10.10 1.05 -0.10
N LEU A 35 9.07 1.71 0.44
CA LEU A 35 9.00 2.09 1.85
C LEU A 35 9.10 0.90 2.82
N PRO A 36 8.21 -0.12 2.76
CA PRO A 36 8.31 -1.29 3.63
C PRO A 36 9.57 -2.13 3.36
N PHE A 37 10.06 -2.18 2.11
CA PHE A 37 11.32 -2.87 1.79
C PHE A 37 12.53 -2.22 2.49
N SER A 38 12.62 -0.89 2.46
CA SER A 38 13.72 -0.17 3.12
C SER A 38 13.68 -0.32 4.65
N ALA A 39 12.48 -0.35 5.25
CA ALA A 39 12.32 -0.60 6.68
C ALA A 39 12.81 -1.99 7.10
N ILE A 40 12.45 -3.05 6.35
CA ILE A 40 12.89 -4.43 6.64
C ILE A 40 14.41 -4.58 6.47
N TYR A 41 14.99 -3.93 5.47
CA TYR A 41 16.44 -3.98 5.22
C TYR A 41 17.26 -3.43 6.39
N ILE A 42 16.83 -2.30 6.98
CA ILE A 42 17.50 -1.69 8.13
C ILE A 42 17.46 -2.62 9.35
N GLU A 43 16.31 -3.25 9.61
CA GLU A 43 16.16 -4.22 10.71
C GLU A 43 17.08 -5.44 10.53
N LEU A 44 17.19 -5.96 9.32
CA LEU A 44 18.11 -7.05 8.98
C LEU A 44 19.57 -6.68 9.24
N TYR A 45 19.97 -5.46 8.91
CA TYR A 45 21.32 -4.96 9.22
C TYR A 45 21.59 -4.93 10.73
N TYR A 46 20.63 -4.44 11.53
CA TYR A 46 20.75 -4.45 12.99
C TYR A 46 20.80 -5.87 13.58
N ILE A 47 20.04 -6.82 13.02
CA ILE A 47 20.15 -8.24 13.40
C ILE A 47 21.57 -8.76 13.14
N PHE A 48 22.13 -8.52 11.96
CA PHE A 48 23.49 -8.99 11.64
C PHE A 48 24.55 -8.35 12.55
N ALA A 49 24.45 -7.05 12.81
CA ALA A 49 25.35 -6.34 13.74
C ALA A 49 25.20 -6.86 15.18
N SER A 50 23.98 -7.19 15.60
CA SER A 50 23.65 -7.75 16.93
C SER A 50 24.22 -9.13 17.17
N VAL A 51 24.11 -10.02 16.18
CA VAL A 51 24.61 -11.40 16.25
C VAL A 51 26.12 -11.41 16.54
N TRP A 52 26.85 -10.40 16.06
CA TRP A 52 28.26 -10.20 16.38
C TRP A 52 28.52 -9.44 17.69
N GLY A 53 27.54 -8.72 18.23
CA GLY A 53 27.68 -7.79 19.35
C GLY A 53 26.87 -8.16 20.59
N HIS A 54 27.00 -9.37 21.14
CA HIS A 54 26.70 -9.81 22.53
C HIS A 54 25.49 -9.23 23.33
N LYS A 55 24.51 -8.56 22.70
CA LYS A 55 23.35 -7.87 23.31
C LYS A 55 22.03 -8.36 22.67
N ILE A 56 21.92 -9.68 22.54
CA ILE A 56 20.88 -10.36 21.78
C ILE A 56 19.45 -10.07 22.29
N TYR A 57 19.24 -9.97 23.61
CA TYR A 57 17.89 -9.84 24.18
C TYR A 57 17.23 -8.47 23.97
N THR A 58 17.99 -7.37 23.97
CA THR A 58 17.44 -6.02 23.75
C THR A 58 16.90 -5.85 22.32
N ILE A 59 17.45 -6.62 21.37
CA ILE A 59 17.22 -6.42 19.95
C ILE A 59 15.97 -7.15 19.47
N TYR A 60 15.64 -8.32 20.03
CA TYR A 60 14.35 -8.96 19.78
C TYR A 60 13.15 -8.10 20.20
N SER A 61 13.26 -7.36 21.32
CA SER A 61 12.21 -6.42 21.74
C SER A 61 12.07 -5.23 20.80
N ILE A 62 13.19 -4.68 20.29
CA ILE A 62 13.16 -3.57 19.32
C ILE A 62 12.56 -4.04 17.99
N LEU A 63 12.98 -5.21 17.49
CA LEU A 63 12.44 -5.83 16.28
C LEU A 63 10.92 -6.01 16.34
N PHE A 64 10.41 -6.47 17.49
CA PHE A 64 8.98 -6.67 17.67
C PHE A 64 8.20 -5.34 17.58
N ILE A 65 8.71 -4.27 18.18
CA ILE A 65 8.09 -2.94 18.10
C ILE A 65 8.13 -2.42 16.66
N VAL A 66 9.28 -2.54 15.98
CA VAL A 66 9.41 -2.10 14.58
C VAL A 66 8.50 -2.91 13.67
N PHE A 67 8.36 -4.22 13.88
CA PHE A 67 7.44 -5.08 13.12
C PHE A 67 5.99 -4.61 13.22
N ILE A 68 5.53 -4.24 14.43
CA ILE A 68 4.18 -3.69 14.62
C ILE A 68 4.02 -2.37 13.86
N ILE A 69 4.98 -1.46 13.99
CA ILE A 69 4.96 -0.17 13.28
C ILE A 69 4.95 -0.40 11.76
N LEU A 70 5.72 -1.38 11.27
CA LEU A 70 5.76 -1.77 9.86
C LEU A 70 4.40 -2.22 9.36
N ILE A 71 3.69 -3.06 10.11
CA ILE A 71 2.33 -3.49 9.76
C ILE A 71 1.40 -2.29 9.66
N ILE A 72 1.44 -1.38 10.63
CA ILE A 72 0.57 -0.19 10.66
C ILE A 72 0.85 0.71 9.46
N VAL A 73 2.12 1.01 9.18
CA VAL A 73 2.52 1.88 8.04
C VAL A 73 2.16 1.21 6.72
N THR A 74 2.39 -0.09 6.59
CA THR A 74 2.04 -0.85 5.37
C THR A 74 0.53 -0.86 5.15
N ALA A 75 -0.27 -1.07 6.19
CA ALA A 75 -1.72 -0.99 6.12
C ALA A 75 -2.19 0.40 5.71
N PHE A 76 -1.60 1.47 6.28
CA PHE A 76 -1.95 2.85 5.93
C PHE A 76 -1.63 3.18 4.47
N ILE A 77 -0.45 2.80 3.98
CA ILE A 77 -0.07 2.97 2.57
C ILE A 77 -1.01 2.18 1.66
N THR A 78 -1.35 0.94 2.03
CA THR A 78 -2.26 0.09 1.26
C THR A 78 -3.63 0.73 1.14
N VAL A 79 -4.22 1.21 2.24
CA VAL A 79 -5.52 1.90 2.24
C VAL A 79 -5.45 3.19 1.41
N ALA A 80 -4.38 3.97 1.52
CA ALA A 80 -4.21 5.20 0.75
C ALA A 80 -4.13 4.93 -0.76
N LEU A 81 -3.38 3.91 -1.19
CA LEU A 81 -3.32 3.51 -2.59
C LEU A 81 -4.67 3.04 -3.11
N THR A 82 -5.36 2.18 -2.36
CA THR A 82 -6.69 1.71 -2.73
C THR A 82 -7.66 2.88 -2.87
N TYR A 83 -7.59 3.86 -1.98
CA TYR A 83 -8.37 5.10 -2.11
C TYR A 83 -8.01 5.88 -3.38
N PHE A 84 -6.72 6.04 -3.69
CA PHE A 84 -6.32 6.70 -4.93
C PHE A 84 -6.77 5.95 -6.18
N GLN A 85 -6.75 4.61 -6.17
CA GLN A 85 -7.25 3.78 -7.27
C GLN A 85 -8.77 3.96 -7.44
N LEU A 86 -9.53 3.95 -6.34
CA LEU A 86 -10.98 4.20 -6.35
C LEU A 86 -11.33 5.62 -6.81
N ALA A 87 -10.57 6.63 -6.38
CA ALA A 87 -10.79 8.03 -6.75
C ALA A 87 -10.54 8.32 -8.24
N VAL A 88 -9.83 7.42 -8.94
CA VAL A 88 -9.61 7.51 -10.39
C VAL A 88 -10.84 6.99 -11.16
N GLU A 89 -11.82 6.38 -10.48
CA GLU A 89 -13.01 5.78 -11.11
C GLU A 89 -12.61 4.89 -12.30
N ASP A 90 -11.58 4.05 -12.13
CA ASP A 90 -11.09 3.20 -13.23
C ASP A 90 -11.99 1.95 -13.37
N HIS A 91 -13.00 2.03 -14.24
CA HIS A 91 -13.94 0.94 -14.52
C HIS A 91 -13.36 -0.23 -15.32
N GLU A 92 -12.13 -0.10 -15.83
CA GLU A 92 -11.39 -1.19 -16.49
C GLU A 92 -10.63 -2.06 -15.47
N TRP A 93 -10.61 -1.65 -14.19
CA TRP A 93 -10.00 -2.46 -13.15
C TRP A 93 -10.81 -3.74 -12.93
N TRP A 94 -10.11 -4.86 -12.79
CA TRP A 94 -10.67 -6.21 -12.63
C TRP A 94 -11.50 -6.46 -11.36
N TRP A 95 -11.65 -5.46 -10.48
CA TRP A 95 -12.32 -5.57 -9.18
C TRP A 95 -13.50 -4.62 -9.08
#